data_AF-A0A150S227-F1
#
_entry.id   AF-A0A150S227-F1
#
_cell.length_a   1.000
_cell.length_b   1.000
_cell.length_c   1.000
_cell.angle_alpha   90.00
_cell.angle_beta   90.00
_cell.angle_gamma   90.00
#
_symmetry.space_group_name_H-M   'P 1'
#
loop_
_entity.id
_entity.type
_entity.pdbx_description
1 polymer ?
#
loop_
_entity_poly.entity_id
_entity_poly.type
_entity_poly.pdbx_seq_one_letter_code
_entity_poly.pdbx_strand_id
1 'polypeptide(L)'
;MLVDEGFPGGDARGSCTTLRLAIVAGSTIAFAPLPPRGCVVLGRDEGCDVRIEDRSVSRRHAVLHVGPPLRIEDLGSANGTFVGEQQLPGLTARTHRLRRLSRDSAEIGIGERFNLGATTIVVGRAPAEAAAAPDCCAPADVVVRAPAMLALYEQAARAARSLISVLILGETGVGKEVLARTLHARSPRASGPYVELNCAALPPSLLESELFGHEKSAFTGASQARPGLLESAHGGTLFLDEIGELPLAFQAKLLRVLEDRKVLRIGGRTPRRIDLRFVAATNRDLEAEVARGAFRQDLYFRLNGISLVVPPLRER
;
A
#
# COMPACT_ATOMS: atom_id res chain seq x y z
N MET A 1 -23.66 62.36 6.99
CA MET A 1 -24.73 61.59 7.63
C MET A 1 -25.62 61.08 6.51
N LEU A 2 -25.70 59.75 6.35
CA LEU A 2 -26.44 59.00 5.30
C LEU A 2 -25.84 59.20 3.88
N VAL A 3 -25.73 58.23 2.97
CA VAL A 3 -26.50 56.99 2.72
C VAL A 3 -25.66 55.95 1.95
N ASP A 4 -26.21 54.74 1.93
CA ASP A 4 -25.82 53.41 1.43
C ASP A 4 -25.69 53.25 -0.10
N GLU A 5 -25.25 52.06 -0.52
CA GLU A 5 -25.57 51.28 -1.77
C GLU A 5 -24.33 50.66 -2.49
N GLY A 6 -24.05 49.39 -2.16
CA GLY A 6 -23.93 48.29 -3.11
C GLY A 6 -22.61 48.04 -3.88
N PHE A 7 -21.98 46.87 -3.64
CA PHE A 7 -21.56 45.92 -4.69
C PHE A 7 -21.31 44.51 -4.10
N PRO A 8 -21.81 43.43 -4.75
CA PRO A 8 -21.62 42.04 -4.34
C PRO A 8 -20.49 41.32 -5.11
N GLY A 9 -19.92 40.28 -4.49
CA GLY A 9 -19.45 39.06 -5.16
C GLY A 9 -18.04 39.03 -5.77
N GLY A 10 -17.32 37.92 -5.54
CA GLY A 10 -16.22 37.50 -6.42
C GLY A 10 -15.05 36.79 -5.73
N ASP A 11 -15.30 35.59 -5.20
CA ASP A 11 -14.27 34.63 -4.78
C ASP A 11 -13.36 34.27 -5.97
N ALA A 12 -12.05 34.44 -5.84
CA ALA A 12 -11.06 34.01 -6.83
C ALA A 12 -9.91 33.24 -6.16
N ARG A 13 -10.26 32.13 -5.49
CA ARG A 13 -9.30 31.07 -5.16
C ARG A 13 -8.90 30.35 -6.45
N GLY A 14 -7.85 30.82 -7.11
CA GLY A 14 -7.19 30.10 -8.19
C GLY A 14 -6.61 28.79 -7.67
N SER A 15 -7.20 27.66 -8.07
CA SER A 15 -6.75 26.32 -7.72
C SER A 15 -5.40 26.02 -8.40
N CYS A 16 -4.31 26.08 -7.62
CA CYS A 16 -3.03 25.53 -8.03
C CYS A 16 -3.18 24.01 -8.17
N THR A 17 -3.34 23.53 -9.40
CA THR A 17 -3.37 22.09 -9.69
C THR A 17 -1.95 21.55 -9.60
N THR A 18 -1.59 20.96 -8.48
CA THR A 18 -0.27 20.32 -8.28
C THR A 18 -0.10 19.20 -9.31
N LEU A 19 0.88 19.32 -10.20
CA LEU A 19 1.21 18.27 -11.17
C LEU A 19 2.17 17.26 -10.53
N ARG A 20 2.08 16.00 -10.93
CA ARG A 20 2.97 14.92 -10.48
C ARG A 20 3.40 14.09 -11.69
N LEU A 21 4.67 13.73 -11.76
CA LEU A 21 5.16 12.70 -12.68
C LEU A 21 4.94 11.32 -12.08
N ALA A 22 4.37 10.42 -12.85
CA ALA A 22 4.44 8.98 -12.62
C ALA A 22 5.53 8.42 -13.55
N ILE A 23 6.49 7.70 -12.99
CA ILE A 23 7.67 7.17 -13.67
C ILE A 23 7.60 5.65 -13.55
N VAL A 24 7.45 4.97 -14.67
CA VAL A 24 7.28 3.52 -14.77
C VAL A 24 8.55 2.95 -15.39
N ALA A 25 9.41 2.38 -14.56
CA ALA A 25 10.66 1.74 -14.94
C ALA A 25 10.54 0.23 -14.71
N GLY A 26 10.31 -0.55 -15.77
CA GLY A 26 10.06 -1.99 -15.66
C GLY A 26 8.78 -2.30 -14.86
N SER A 27 8.92 -3.00 -13.73
CA SER A 27 7.81 -3.32 -12.80
C SER A 27 7.62 -2.27 -11.69
N THR A 28 8.45 -1.24 -11.64
CA THR A 28 8.46 -0.24 -10.57
C THR A 28 7.79 1.04 -11.02
N ILE A 29 6.90 1.57 -10.17
CA ILE A 29 6.24 2.86 -10.40
C ILE A 29 6.69 3.83 -9.30
N ALA A 30 7.50 4.80 -9.67
CA ALA A 30 7.90 5.93 -8.84
C ALA A 30 7.03 7.15 -9.19
N PHE A 31 6.95 8.13 -8.29
CA PHE A 31 6.26 9.36 -8.62
C PHE A 31 6.96 10.57 -8.01
N ALA A 32 7.20 11.60 -8.82
CA ALA A 32 7.87 12.83 -8.41
C ALA A 32 6.92 14.03 -8.48
N PRO A 33 6.83 14.88 -7.44
CA PRO A 33 6.07 16.12 -7.53
C PRO A 33 6.71 17.06 -8.56
N LEU A 34 5.89 17.80 -9.33
CA LEU A 34 6.39 18.83 -10.23
C LEU A 34 6.22 20.22 -9.58
N PRO A 35 7.22 21.11 -9.72
CA PRO A 35 7.08 22.50 -9.31
C PRO A 35 5.96 23.18 -10.13
N PRO A 36 5.29 24.20 -9.58
CA PRO A 36 4.17 24.87 -10.27
C PRO A 36 4.61 25.56 -11.57
N ARG A 37 5.86 26.04 -11.64
CA ARG A 37 6.54 26.50 -12.86
C ARG A 37 8.04 26.28 -12.72
N GLY A 38 8.74 25.95 -13.81
CA GLY A 38 10.20 25.80 -13.82
C GLY A 38 10.72 24.72 -14.76
N CYS A 39 12.02 24.47 -14.73
CA CYS A 39 12.65 23.35 -15.44
C CYS A 39 12.92 22.23 -14.46
N VAL A 40 12.61 20.99 -14.84
CA VAL A 40 12.85 19.78 -14.05
C VAL A 40 13.74 18.86 -14.86
N VAL A 41 14.96 18.64 -14.41
CA VAL A 41 15.92 17.75 -15.07
C VAL A 41 15.63 16.31 -14.68
N LEU A 42 15.38 15.46 -15.67
CA LEU A 42 15.12 14.03 -15.53
C LEU A 42 16.38 13.24 -15.91
N GLY A 43 16.86 12.36 -15.03
CA GLY A 43 18.05 11.58 -15.30
C GLY A 43 18.43 10.60 -14.21
N ARG A 44 19.48 9.81 -14.45
CA ARG A 44 20.00 8.80 -13.49
C ARG A 44 20.98 9.38 -12.47
N ASP A 45 21.50 10.58 -12.71
CA ASP A 45 22.52 11.21 -11.87
C ASP A 45 21.95 11.83 -10.60
N GLU A 46 22.76 11.94 -9.55
CA GLU A 46 22.32 12.49 -8.25
C GLU A 46 22.02 13.99 -8.29
N GLY A 47 22.55 14.71 -9.29
CA GLY A 47 22.28 16.12 -9.54
C GLY A 47 21.02 16.42 -10.36
N CYS A 48 20.16 15.43 -10.63
CA CYS A 48 18.89 15.64 -11.35
C CYS A 48 17.73 15.88 -10.37
N ASP A 49 16.83 16.81 -10.72
CA ASP A 49 15.63 17.11 -9.92
C ASP A 49 14.70 15.89 -9.77
N VAL A 50 14.69 15.01 -10.77
CA VAL A 50 13.99 13.74 -10.73
C VAL A 50 14.94 12.63 -11.14
N ARG A 51 15.35 11.85 -10.13
CA ARG A 51 16.24 10.71 -10.29
C ARG A 51 15.45 9.48 -10.76
N ILE A 52 15.93 8.88 -11.84
CA ILE A 52 15.37 7.66 -12.43
C ILE A 52 16.47 6.60 -12.46
N GLU A 53 16.36 5.62 -11.58
CA GLU A 53 17.34 4.53 -11.44
C GLU A 53 17.12 3.42 -12.45
N ASP A 54 17.19 3.76 -13.74
CA ASP A 54 17.04 2.81 -14.84
C ASP A 54 18.28 2.87 -15.74
N ARG A 55 18.84 1.71 -16.10
CA ARG A 55 20.03 1.61 -16.96
C ARG A 55 19.78 2.16 -18.37
N SER A 56 18.53 2.18 -18.82
CA SER A 56 18.09 2.78 -20.08
C SER A 56 18.02 4.32 -20.02
N VAL A 57 18.11 4.93 -18.83
CA VAL A 57 18.09 6.38 -18.64
C VAL A 57 19.51 6.91 -18.48
N SER A 58 19.78 8.05 -19.14
CA SER A 58 21.10 8.68 -19.14
C SER A 58 21.29 9.51 -17.88
N ARG A 59 22.54 9.78 -17.48
CA ARG A 59 22.88 10.58 -16.30
C ARG A 59 22.07 11.88 -16.24
N ARG A 60 22.04 12.63 -17.34
CA ARG A 60 21.07 13.69 -17.62
C ARG A 60 20.38 13.32 -18.93
N HIS A 61 19.11 12.97 -18.89
CA HIS A 61 18.42 12.38 -20.05
C HIS A 61 17.54 13.41 -20.75
N ALA A 62 16.67 14.11 -20.02
CA ALA A 62 15.77 15.10 -20.59
C ALA A 62 15.47 16.22 -19.59
N VAL A 63 15.02 17.38 -20.06
CA VAL A 63 14.48 18.46 -19.24
C VAL A 63 13.00 18.60 -19.53
N LEU A 64 12.19 18.59 -18.48
CA LEU A 64 10.79 18.93 -18.54
C LEU A 64 10.60 20.40 -18.12
N HIS A 65 10.15 21.21 -19.06
CA HIS A 65 9.74 22.59 -18.84
C HIS A 65 8.28 22.61 -18.38
N VAL A 66 8.09 22.86 -17.09
CA VAL A 66 6.78 22.94 -16.43
C VAL A 66 6.26 24.37 -16.53
N GLY A 67 5.28 24.56 -17.40
CA GLY A 67 4.57 25.82 -17.64
C GLY A 67 3.43 25.56 -18.64
N PRO A 68 2.55 26.53 -18.94
CA PRO A 68 1.66 26.43 -20.08
C PRO A 68 2.37 27.01 -21.33
N PRO A 69 2.76 26.21 -22.35
CA PRO A 69 2.58 24.76 -22.50
C PRO A 69 3.69 23.91 -21.85
N LEU A 70 3.33 22.69 -21.41
CA LEU A 70 4.27 21.71 -20.85
C LEU A 70 5.15 21.20 -21.99
N ARG A 71 6.47 21.26 -21.84
CA ARG A 71 7.40 20.86 -22.90
C ARG A 71 8.48 19.93 -22.39
N ILE A 72 8.89 18.96 -23.19
CA ILE A 72 10.07 18.13 -22.93
C ILE A 72 11.16 18.37 -23.96
N GLU A 73 12.40 18.35 -23.51
CA GLU A 73 13.59 18.51 -24.33
C GLU A 73 14.59 17.40 -24.02
N ASP A 74 15.14 16.75 -25.05
CA ASP A 74 16.16 15.70 -24.90
C ASP A 74 17.56 16.32 -24.80
N LEU A 75 18.30 16.03 -23.72
CA LEU A 75 19.64 16.57 -23.48
C LEU A 75 20.76 15.81 -24.23
N GLY A 76 20.40 15.09 -25.29
CA GLY A 76 21.33 14.23 -26.02
C GLY A 76 21.51 12.86 -25.35
N SER A 77 20.42 12.30 -24.84
CA SER A 77 20.41 10.98 -24.21
C SER A 77 20.88 9.87 -25.15
N ALA A 78 21.52 8.83 -24.58
CA ALA A 78 22.05 7.71 -25.36
C ALA A 78 20.93 6.88 -26.02
N ASN A 79 19.78 6.74 -25.34
CA ASN A 79 18.66 5.91 -25.77
C ASN A 79 17.50 6.71 -26.39
N GLY A 80 17.57 8.03 -26.38
CA GLY A 80 16.56 8.93 -26.95
C GLY A 80 15.31 9.11 -26.09
N THR A 81 14.70 10.29 -26.19
CA THR A 81 13.36 10.59 -25.65
C THR A 81 12.29 10.37 -26.72
N PHE A 82 11.18 9.71 -26.38
CA PHE A 82 10.07 9.44 -27.30
C PHE A 82 8.74 10.00 -26.77
N VAL A 83 7.99 10.73 -27.59
CA VAL A 83 6.67 11.29 -27.22
C VAL A 83 5.60 10.69 -28.14
N GLY A 84 4.39 10.45 -27.61
CA GLY A 84 3.25 10.00 -28.41
C GLY A 84 2.74 11.09 -29.36
N GLU A 85 2.20 10.73 -30.52
CA GLU A 85 1.47 11.70 -31.36
C GLU A 85 0.05 11.92 -30.82
N GLN A 86 -0.36 13.20 -30.74
CA GLN A 86 -1.73 13.60 -30.46
C GLN A 86 -2.61 13.27 -31.68
N GLN A 87 -3.60 12.38 -31.54
CA GLN A 87 -4.59 12.11 -32.59
C GLN A 87 -5.98 12.64 -32.23
N LEU A 88 -6.60 13.27 -33.24
CA LEU A 88 -7.99 13.73 -33.26
C LEU A 88 -8.97 12.59 -32.95
N PRO A 89 -10.16 12.90 -32.38
CA PRO A 89 -11.09 11.88 -31.90
C PRO A 89 -11.70 11.12 -33.08
N GLY A 90 -11.52 9.79 -33.16
CA GLY A 90 -12.23 9.03 -34.19
C GLY A 90 -11.93 7.55 -34.41
N LEU A 91 -10.92 6.89 -33.81
CA LEU A 91 -10.69 5.46 -34.07
C LEU A 91 -10.36 4.65 -32.81
N THR A 92 -11.09 3.55 -32.64
CA THR A 92 -10.90 2.55 -31.59
C THR A 92 -9.75 1.59 -31.95
N ALA A 93 -8.80 1.48 -31.01
CA ALA A 93 -7.81 0.42 -30.85
C ALA A 93 -6.85 0.16 -32.03
N ARG A 94 -5.75 0.94 -32.18
CA ARG A 94 -4.45 0.45 -32.71
C ARG A 94 -3.23 1.18 -32.13
N THR A 95 -2.11 0.46 -32.10
CA THR A 95 -0.74 0.78 -31.66
C THR A 95 -0.32 2.25 -31.73
N HIS A 96 0.16 2.80 -30.60
CA HIS A 96 0.76 4.14 -30.52
C HIS A 96 2.09 4.20 -31.28
N ARG A 97 2.20 5.07 -32.30
CA ARG A 97 3.45 5.35 -33.00
C ARG A 97 4.26 6.35 -32.17
N LEU A 98 5.37 5.90 -31.58
CA LEU A 98 6.27 6.73 -30.78
C LEU A 98 7.20 7.52 -31.70
N ARG A 99 7.26 8.86 -31.56
CA ARG A 99 8.22 9.71 -32.30
C ARG A 99 9.44 9.99 -31.44
N ARG A 100 10.65 9.69 -31.94
CA ARG A 100 11.92 10.02 -31.28
C ARG A 100 12.20 11.52 -31.43
N LEU A 101 12.45 12.22 -30.32
CA LEU A 101 12.88 13.60 -30.34
C LEU A 101 14.33 13.69 -30.83
N SER A 102 14.57 14.54 -31.82
CA SER A 102 15.89 14.79 -32.38
C SER A 102 16.35 16.18 -31.95
N ARG A 103 16.59 16.35 -30.64
CA ARG A 103 16.98 17.61 -29.96
C ARG A 103 15.96 18.76 -29.98
N ASP A 104 14.87 18.63 -30.72
CA ASP A 104 13.75 19.57 -30.66
C ASP A 104 12.88 19.33 -29.42
N SER A 105 12.41 20.42 -28.80
CA SER A 105 11.43 20.35 -27.71
C SER A 105 10.04 19.97 -28.24
N ALA A 106 9.33 19.11 -27.51
CA ALA A 106 7.96 18.70 -27.84
C ALA A 106 6.99 19.10 -26.73
N GLU A 107 5.81 19.57 -27.13
CA GLU A 107 4.71 19.87 -26.21
C GLU A 107 4.04 18.59 -25.75
N ILE A 108 3.71 18.51 -24.46
CA ILE A 108 3.10 17.34 -23.80
C ILE A 108 1.82 17.77 -23.09
N GLY A 109 0.72 17.05 -23.32
CA GLY A 109 -0.51 17.19 -22.58
C GLY A 109 -0.49 16.52 -21.20
N ILE A 110 -1.30 17.02 -20.27
CA ILE A 110 -1.56 16.31 -19.01
C ILE A 110 -2.25 14.98 -19.31
N GLY A 111 -1.72 13.87 -18.80
CA GLY A 111 -2.15 12.50 -19.07
C GLY A 111 -1.44 11.84 -20.24
N GLU A 112 -0.65 12.60 -21.01
CA GLU A 112 0.15 12.08 -22.11
C GLU A 112 1.40 11.36 -21.58
N ARG A 113 1.77 10.30 -22.29
CA ARG A 113 2.89 9.42 -21.92
C ARG A 113 4.08 9.73 -22.83
N PHE A 114 5.25 9.89 -22.24
CA PHE A 114 6.51 9.99 -22.96
C PHE A 114 7.52 9.01 -22.36
N ASN A 115 8.42 8.49 -23.17
CA ASN A 115 9.41 7.52 -22.74
C ASN A 115 10.80 8.16 -22.71
N LEU A 116 11.54 7.88 -21.64
CA LEU A 116 12.97 8.13 -21.54
C LEU A 116 13.67 6.76 -21.64
N GLY A 117 14.25 6.44 -22.80
CA GLY A 117 14.73 5.08 -23.05
C GLY A 117 13.58 4.05 -22.95
N ALA A 118 13.67 3.10 -22.01
CA ALA A 118 12.64 2.10 -21.75
C ALA A 118 11.67 2.49 -20.61
N THR A 119 11.93 3.60 -19.91
CA THR A 119 11.10 4.09 -18.81
C THR A 119 9.95 4.94 -19.36
N THR A 120 8.71 4.61 -19.01
CA THR A 120 7.53 5.41 -19.38
C THR A 120 7.21 6.43 -18.30
N ILE A 121 7.01 7.69 -18.68
CA ILE A 121 6.67 8.78 -17.79
C ILE A 121 5.31 9.36 -18.18
N VAL A 122 4.48 9.65 -17.19
CA VAL A 122 3.16 10.24 -17.36
C VAL A 122 3.02 11.46 -16.46
N VAL A 123 2.60 12.60 -17.02
CA VAL A 123 2.29 13.80 -16.23
C VAL A 123 0.84 13.74 -15.79
N GLY A 124 0.59 13.51 -14.51
CA GLY A 124 -0.76 13.49 -13.93
C GLY A 124 -1.04 14.74 -13.11
N ARG A 125 -2.33 15.04 -12.89
CA ARG A 125 -2.74 15.94 -11.80
C ARG A 125 -2.73 15.16 -10.49
N ALA A 126 -2.19 15.76 -9.44
CA ALA A 126 -2.40 15.24 -8.11
C ALA A 126 -3.91 15.31 -7.79
N PRO A 127 -4.52 14.26 -7.21
CA PRO A 127 -5.89 14.34 -6.73
C PRO A 127 -6.01 15.46 -5.68
N ALA A 128 -7.06 16.27 -5.79
CA ALA A 128 -7.24 17.55 -5.07
C ALA A 128 -7.49 17.45 -3.55
N GLU A 129 -7.16 16.34 -2.91
CA GLU A 129 -7.23 16.14 -1.44
C GLU A 129 -5.84 15.88 -0.85
N ALA A 130 -4.89 16.75 -1.18
CA ALA A 130 -3.53 16.75 -0.65
C ALA A 130 -3.21 18.13 -0.03
N ALA A 131 -3.88 18.42 1.08
CA ALA A 131 -3.50 19.48 2.02
C ALA A 131 -3.49 18.92 3.45
N ALA A 132 -2.77 17.82 3.63
CA ALA A 132 -2.19 17.45 4.91
C ALA A 132 -0.71 17.18 4.63
N ALA A 133 0.15 17.83 5.40
CA ALA A 133 1.60 17.77 5.29
C ALA A 133 2.13 16.32 5.29
N PRO A 134 3.36 16.07 4.79
CA PRO A 134 4.00 14.77 4.92
C PRO A 134 4.41 14.60 6.38
N ASP A 135 3.45 14.26 7.24
CA ASP A 135 3.77 13.83 8.59
C ASP A 135 4.53 12.52 8.48
N CYS A 136 5.81 12.62 8.83
CA CYS A 136 6.79 11.56 8.95
C CYS A 136 6.10 10.26 9.36
N CYS A 137 6.24 9.27 8.48
CA CYS A 137 5.39 8.09 8.38
C CYS A 137 5.67 7.03 9.45
N ALA A 138 5.84 7.46 10.69
CA ALA A 138 6.18 6.62 11.82
C ALA A 138 5.33 7.01 13.03
N PRO A 139 4.87 6.07 13.86
CA PRO A 139 4.44 6.40 15.22
C PRO A 139 5.57 7.18 15.93
N ALA A 140 5.23 8.06 16.87
CA ALA A 140 6.20 8.94 17.56
C ALA A 140 7.41 8.20 18.20
N ASP A 141 7.32 6.86 18.34
CA ASP A 141 8.37 5.99 18.88
C ASP A 141 9.21 5.23 17.81
N VAL A 142 9.00 5.45 16.50
CA VAL A 142 9.78 4.76 15.44
C VAL A 142 10.59 5.74 14.61
N VAL A 143 11.91 5.66 14.73
CA VAL A 143 12.83 6.46 13.92
C VAL A 143 13.01 5.79 12.55
N VAL A 144 12.25 6.21 11.53
CA VAL A 144 12.37 5.71 10.15
C VAL A 144 13.45 6.48 9.41
N ARG A 145 14.64 5.89 9.25
CA ARG A 145 15.79 6.52 8.53
C ARG A 145 16.11 5.93 7.16
N ALA A 146 15.51 4.78 6.80
CA ALA A 146 15.83 4.03 5.59
C ALA A 146 14.81 4.24 4.45
N PRO A 147 15.22 4.46 3.18
CA PRO A 147 14.33 4.54 2.02
C PRO A 147 13.42 3.31 1.85
N ALA A 148 13.93 2.12 2.19
CA ALA A 148 13.17 0.87 2.14
C ALA A 148 11.98 0.86 3.12
N MET A 149 12.15 1.45 4.31
CA MET A 149 11.08 1.57 5.30
C MET A 149 10.05 2.61 4.89
N LEU A 150 10.45 3.71 4.25
CA LEU A 150 9.50 4.70 3.72
C LEU A 150 8.60 4.08 2.64
N ALA A 151 9.17 3.34 1.70
CA ALA A 151 8.41 2.62 0.67
C ALA A 151 7.43 1.60 1.29
N LEU A 152 7.87 0.85 2.30
CA LEU A 152 7.02 -0.09 3.05
C LEU A 152 5.83 0.62 3.72
N TYR A 153 6.07 1.76 4.39
CA TYR A 153 5.01 2.51 5.03
C TYR A 153 4.03 3.15 4.02
N GLU A 154 4.49 3.54 2.84
CA GLU A 154 3.60 3.96 1.75
C GLU A 154 2.71 2.80 1.26
N GLN A 155 3.30 1.61 1.07
CA GLN A 155 2.54 0.40 0.71
C GLN A 155 1.53 0.05 1.80
N ALA A 156 1.95 0.11 3.07
CA ALA A 156 1.08 -0.11 4.21
C ALA A 156 -0.06 0.93 4.27
N ALA A 157 0.22 2.21 3.99
CA ALA A 157 -0.81 3.24 3.94
C ALA A 157 -1.85 2.97 2.83
N ARG A 158 -1.43 2.49 1.66
CA ARG A 158 -2.35 2.08 0.59
C ARG A 158 -3.16 0.84 1.00
N ALA A 159 -2.49 -0.15 1.59
CA ALA A 159 -3.14 -1.38 2.06
C ALA A 159 -4.17 -1.12 3.17
N ALA A 160 -3.89 -0.16 4.07
CA ALA A 160 -4.77 0.23 5.15
C ALA A 160 -6.13 0.78 4.68
N ARG A 161 -6.19 1.42 3.51
CA ARG A 161 -7.44 1.93 2.92
C ARG A 161 -8.40 0.81 2.52
N SER A 162 -7.91 -0.42 2.37
CA SER A 162 -8.71 -1.60 2.04
C SER A 162 -8.94 -2.50 3.26
N LEU A 163 -9.99 -3.31 3.21
CA LEU A 163 -10.27 -4.35 4.20
C LEU A 163 -9.72 -5.73 3.79
N ILE A 164 -8.85 -5.77 2.77
CA ILE A 164 -8.20 -7.00 2.31
C ILE A 164 -7.27 -7.51 3.43
N SER A 165 -7.11 -8.83 3.48
CA SER A 165 -6.14 -9.49 4.37
C SER A 165 -4.72 -9.04 4.04
N VAL A 166 -3.94 -8.72 5.07
CA VAL A 166 -2.54 -8.32 4.91
C VAL A 166 -1.65 -9.36 5.57
N LEU A 167 -0.65 -9.83 4.84
CA LEU A 167 0.40 -10.71 5.33
C LEU A 167 1.70 -9.91 5.48
N ILE A 168 2.25 -9.86 6.69
CA ILE A 168 3.49 -9.17 7.03
C ILE A 168 4.59 -10.22 7.16
N LEU A 169 5.56 -10.15 6.26
CA LEU A 169 6.71 -11.04 6.22
C LEU A 169 7.92 -10.32 6.81
N GLY A 170 8.70 -10.99 7.64
CA GLY A 170 9.95 -10.43 8.14
C GLY A 170 10.49 -11.17 9.36
N GLU A 171 11.77 -10.96 9.64
CA GLU A 171 12.46 -11.62 10.75
C GLU A 171 11.80 -11.32 12.12
N THR A 172 12.08 -12.14 13.13
CA THR A 172 11.60 -11.87 14.49
C THR A 172 12.25 -10.57 15.01
N GLY A 173 11.46 -9.71 15.65
CA GLY A 173 11.97 -8.47 16.25
C GLY A 173 12.13 -7.27 15.31
N VAL A 174 11.76 -7.35 14.03
CA VAL A 174 11.85 -6.22 13.08
C VAL A 174 10.74 -5.15 13.24
N GLY A 175 9.83 -5.33 14.20
CA GLY A 175 8.71 -4.42 14.45
C GLY A 175 7.45 -4.70 13.60
N LYS A 176 7.18 -5.97 13.27
CA LYS A 176 5.97 -6.38 12.52
C LYS A 176 4.68 -5.94 13.22
N GLU A 177 4.65 -6.02 14.56
CA GLU A 177 3.54 -5.55 15.39
C GLU A 177 3.26 -4.06 15.19
N VAL A 178 4.30 -3.24 15.10
CA VAL A 178 4.14 -1.79 14.91
C VAL A 178 3.54 -1.48 13.54
N LEU A 179 3.93 -2.23 12.51
CA LEU A 179 3.33 -2.12 11.19
C LEU A 179 1.86 -2.56 11.20
N ALA A 180 1.53 -3.63 11.91
CA ALA A 180 0.15 -4.10 12.08
C ALA A 180 -0.75 -3.07 12.79
N ARG A 181 -0.26 -2.48 13.89
CA ARG A 181 -0.96 -1.38 14.59
C ARG A 181 -1.16 -0.18 13.67
N THR A 182 -0.15 0.18 12.89
CA THR A 182 -0.23 1.28 11.91
C THR A 182 -1.28 0.99 10.83
N LEU A 183 -1.32 -0.25 10.33
CA LEU A 183 -2.33 -0.70 9.36
C LEU A 183 -3.75 -0.59 9.91
N HIS A 184 -3.96 -0.91 11.19
CA HIS A 184 -5.27 -0.76 11.83
C HIS A 184 -5.63 0.72 12.03
N ALA A 185 -4.73 1.52 12.62
CA ALA A 185 -4.94 2.93 12.93
C ALA A 185 -5.24 3.79 11.68
N ARG A 186 -4.77 3.37 10.50
CA ARG A 186 -5.00 4.07 9.22
C ARG A 186 -6.10 3.43 8.37
N SER A 187 -6.84 2.47 8.91
CA SER A 187 -7.90 1.79 8.19
C SER A 187 -9.27 2.39 8.46
N PRO A 188 -10.30 2.09 7.62
CA PRO A 188 -11.68 2.45 7.92
C PRO A 188 -12.20 1.89 9.25
N ARG A 189 -11.48 0.94 9.87
CA ARG A 189 -11.82 0.31 11.16
C ARG A 189 -10.95 0.79 12.31
N ALA A 190 -10.27 1.92 12.19
CA ALA A 190 -9.40 2.47 13.23
C ALA A 190 -10.14 2.76 14.56
N SER A 191 -11.45 2.98 14.52
CA SER A 191 -12.31 3.15 15.71
C SER A 191 -12.82 1.83 16.29
N GLY A 192 -12.58 0.70 15.61
CA GLY A 192 -13.00 -0.63 16.04
C GLY A 192 -11.96 -1.30 16.94
N PRO A 193 -12.27 -2.46 17.53
CA PRO A 193 -11.33 -3.17 18.38
C PRO A 193 -10.12 -3.66 17.59
N TYR A 194 -8.95 -3.55 18.19
CA TYR A 194 -7.72 -4.15 17.69
C TYR A 194 -7.29 -5.24 18.65
N VAL A 195 -7.35 -6.49 18.19
CA VAL A 195 -7.07 -7.67 18.99
C VAL A 195 -5.86 -8.38 18.42
N GLU A 196 -4.89 -8.69 19.28
CA GLU A 196 -3.65 -9.35 18.91
C GLU A 196 -3.60 -10.74 19.51
N LEU A 197 -3.10 -11.69 18.73
CA LEU A 197 -2.85 -13.06 19.18
C LEU A 197 -1.51 -13.52 18.64
N ASN A 198 -0.58 -13.83 19.55
CA ASN A 198 0.65 -14.52 19.21
C ASN A 198 0.40 -16.03 19.21
N CYS A 199 0.45 -16.66 18.05
CA CYS A 199 0.15 -18.07 17.87
C CYS A 199 1.23 -18.99 18.48
N ALA A 200 2.44 -18.49 18.68
CA ALA A 200 3.55 -19.21 19.28
C ALA A 200 3.55 -19.17 20.82
N ALA A 201 2.84 -18.20 21.42
CA ALA A 201 2.92 -17.94 22.85
C ALA A 201 2.06 -18.87 23.72
N LEU A 202 1.04 -19.52 23.14
CA LEU A 202 0.07 -20.33 23.87
C LEU A 202 0.12 -21.80 23.45
N PRO A 203 -0.08 -22.74 24.39
CA PRO A 203 -0.26 -24.14 24.03
C PRO A 203 -1.55 -24.32 23.20
N PRO A 204 -1.59 -25.32 22.30
CA PRO A 204 -2.71 -25.56 21.37
C PRO A 204 -4.11 -25.53 22.01
N SER A 205 -4.26 -26.15 23.19
CA SER A 205 -5.54 -26.22 23.89
C SER A 205 -6.04 -24.86 24.38
N LEU A 206 -5.14 -24.00 24.88
CA LEU A 206 -5.48 -22.65 25.31
C LEU A 206 -5.71 -21.73 24.11
N LEU A 207 -4.87 -21.84 23.07
CA LEU A 207 -5.00 -21.10 21.82
C LEU A 207 -6.40 -21.26 21.22
N GLU A 208 -6.93 -22.49 21.20
CA GLU A 208 -8.28 -22.75 20.71
C GLU A 208 -9.35 -22.03 21.55
N SER A 209 -9.26 -22.15 22.87
CA SER A 209 -10.24 -21.58 23.80
C SER A 209 -10.23 -20.05 23.79
N GLU A 210 -9.06 -19.44 23.58
CA GLU A 210 -8.90 -17.99 23.45
C GLU A 210 -9.42 -17.51 22.10
N LEU A 211 -9.02 -18.12 20.98
CA LEU A 211 -9.38 -17.66 19.65
C LEU A 211 -10.89 -17.82 19.36
N PHE A 212 -11.45 -18.99 19.66
CA PHE A 212 -12.83 -19.34 19.31
C PHE A 212 -13.83 -19.13 20.45
N GLY A 213 -13.36 -19.02 21.69
CA GLY A 213 -14.24 -19.00 22.86
C GLY A 213 -14.83 -20.39 23.15
N HIS A 214 -15.49 -20.51 24.30
CA HIS A 214 -16.10 -21.76 24.73
C HIS A 214 -17.43 -21.53 25.42
N GLU A 215 -18.33 -22.50 25.28
CA GLU A 215 -19.56 -22.57 26.06
C GLU A 215 -19.30 -23.22 27.44
N LYS A 216 -20.26 -23.04 28.35
CA LYS A 216 -20.20 -23.69 29.67
C LYS A 216 -20.14 -25.21 29.49
N SER A 217 -19.24 -25.87 30.22
CA SER A 217 -19.01 -27.32 30.18
C SER A 217 -18.44 -27.86 28.86
N ALA A 218 -17.82 -27.02 28.04
CA ALA A 218 -17.18 -27.45 26.79
C ALA A 218 -15.98 -28.40 27.02
N PHE A 219 -15.27 -28.25 28.14
CA PHE A 219 -14.16 -29.11 28.58
C PHE A 219 -14.03 -29.08 30.12
N THR A 220 -13.19 -29.94 30.68
CA THR A 220 -12.91 -29.99 32.13
C THR A 220 -12.29 -28.66 32.60
N GLY A 221 -13.05 -27.86 33.35
CA GLY A 221 -12.65 -26.52 33.79
C GLY A 221 -13.40 -25.36 33.11
N ALA A 222 -14.28 -25.64 32.14
CA ALA A 222 -15.14 -24.64 31.50
C ALA A 222 -16.36 -24.28 32.38
N SER A 223 -16.11 -23.70 33.56
CA SER A 223 -17.15 -23.36 34.54
C SER A 223 -18.12 -22.28 34.06
N GLN A 224 -17.67 -21.42 33.14
CA GLN A 224 -18.45 -20.33 32.54
C GLN A 224 -18.21 -20.28 31.04
N ALA A 225 -19.17 -19.76 30.28
CA ALA A 225 -18.99 -19.48 28.87
C ALA A 225 -18.13 -18.21 28.70
N ARG A 226 -17.19 -18.21 27.75
CA ARG A 226 -16.36 -17.04 27.42
C ARG A 226 -16.35 -16.80 25.91
N PRO A 227 -16.56 -15.54 25.46
CA PRO A 227 -16.41 -15.18 24.05
C PRO A 227 -14.95 -15.32 23.63
N GLY A 228 -14.72 -15.71 22.38
CA GLY A 228 -13.38 -15.79 21.81
C GLY A 228 -12.86 -14.44 21.31
N LEU A 229 -11.56 -14.36 21.06
CA LEU A 229 -10.90 -13.19 20.46
C LEU A 229 -11.50 -12.83 19.09
N LEU A 230 -11.97 -13.82 18.32
CA LEU A 230 -12.69 -13.58 17.06
C LEU A 230 -14.01 -12.82 17.28
N GLU A 231 -14.72 -13.08 18.37
CA GLU A 231 -15.93 -12.33 18.72
C GLU A 231 -15.58 -10.93 19.25
N SER A 232 -14.56 -10.85 20.11
CA SER A 232 -14.09 -9.59 20.69
C SER A 232 -13.55 -8.62 19.65
N ALA A 233 -12.98 -9.12 18.56
CA ALA A 233 -12.46 -8.31 17.46
C ALA A 233 -13.56 -7.78 16.51
N HIS A 234 -14.84 -8.16 16.71
CA HIS A 234 -15.93 -7.85 15.79
C HIS A 234 -16.01 -6.35 15.46
N GLY A 235 -16.11 -6.02 14.16
CA GLY A 235 -16.11 -4.63 13.68
C GLY A 235 -14.72 -4.00 13.57
N GLY A 236 -13.65 -4.73 13.93
CA GLY A 236 -12.29 -4.24 14.00
C GLY A 236 -11.29 -5.07 13.19
N THR A 237 -10.09 -5.23 13.75
CA THR A 237 -8.97 -5.98 13.16
C THR A 237 -8.44 -7.03 14.13
N LEU A 238 -8.27 -8.25 13.62
CA LEU A 238 -7.52 -9.31 14.30
C LEU A 238 -6.11 -9.39 13.72
N PHE A 239 -5.12 -9.21 14.58
CA PHE A 239 -3.71 -9.43 14.28
C PHE A 239 -3.26 -10.80 14.77
N LEU A 240 -2.75 -11.63 13.86
CA LEU A 240 -2.22 -12.96 14.12
C LEU A 240 -0.71 -12.95 13.93
N ASP A 241 0.04 -12.93 15.03
CA ASP A 241 1.50 -13.03 14.98
C ASP A 241 1.96 -14.48 14.97
N GLU A 242 3.07 -14.71 14.29
CA GLU A 242 3.65 -16.02 14.00
C GLU A 242 2.64 -17.05 13.48
N ILE A 243 1.88 -16.67 12.44
CA ILE A 243 0.84 -17.53 11.84
C ILE A 243 1.39 -18.87 11.33
N GLY A 244 2.69 -18.94 10.99
CA GLY A 244 3.36 -20.16 10.58
C GLY A 244 3.52 -21.21 11.70
N GLU A 245 3.34 -20.84 12.97
CA GLU A 245 3.36 -21.76 14.11
C GLU A 245 2.00 -22.42 14.37
N LEU A 246 0.95 -22.00 13.65
CA LEU A 246 -0.41 -22.42 13.93
C LEU A 246 -0.64 -23.90 13.53
N PRO A 247 -1.08 -24.78 14.43
CA PRO A 247 -1.34 -26.18 14.11
C PRO A 247 -2.35 -26.41 12.97
N LEU A 248 -2.13 -27.42 12.13
CA LEU A 248 -2.97 -27.75 10.95
C LEU A 248 -4.48 -27.84 11.25
N ALA A 249 -4.85 -28.41 12.40
CA ALA A 249 -6.25 -28.51 12.81
C ALA A 249 -6.92 -27.14 12.99
N PHE A 250 -6.16 -26.14 13.47
CA PHE A 250 -6.64 -24.77 13.62
C PHE A 250 -6.62 -24.00 12.32
N GLN A 251 -5.67 -24.30 11.42
CA GLN A 251 -5.63 -23.68 10.09
C GLN A 251 -6.94 -23.95 9.33
N ALA A 252 -7.46 -25.17 9.40
CA ALA A 252 -8.75 -25.53 8.80
C ALA A 252 -9.94 -24.77 9.42
N LYS A 253 -9.93 -24.53 10.74
CA LYS A 253 -10.97 -23.75 11.41
C LYS A 253 -10.89 -22.27 11.06
N LEU A 254 -9.68 -21.71 11.03
CA LEU A 254 -9.44 -20.32 10.65
C LEU A 254 -9.85 -20.06 9.20
N LEU A 255 -9.57 -20.99 8.28
CA LEU A 255 -10.03 -20.91 6.90
C LEU A 255 -11.57 -20.77 6.81
N ARG A 256 -12.32 -21.63 7.52
CA ARG A 256 -13.79 -21.53 7.56
C ARG A 256 -14.26 -20.19 8.09
N VAL A 257 -13.58 -19.63 9.09
CA VAL A 257 -13.90 -18.30 9.63
C VAL A 257 -13.66 -17.20 8.58
N LEU A 258 -12.55 -17.28 7.83
CA LEU A 258 -12.22 -16.34 6.76
C LEU A 258 -13.21 -16.39 5.58
N GLU A 259 -13.73 -17.58 5.28
CA GLU A 259 -14.67 -17.83 4.18
C GLU A 259 -16.12 -17.49 4.58
N ASP A 260 -16.62 -18.13 5.63
CA ASP A 260 -18.03 -18.04 6.02
C ASP A 260 -18.36 -16.80 6.83
N ARG A 261 -17.34 -16.09 7.34
CA ARG A 261 -17.48 -14.96 8.27
C ARG A 261 -18.33 -15.34 9.48
N LYS A 262 -18.14 -16.56 9.96
CA LYS A 262 -18.83 -17.12 11.12
C LYS A 262 -17.84 -17.83 12.03
N VAL A 263 -18.05 -17.71 13.33
CA VAL A 263 -17.30 -18.43 14.36
C VAL A 263 -18.24 -19.34 15.14
N LEU A 264 -17.74 -20.52 15.52
CA LEU A 264 -18.43 -21.45 16.40
C LEU A 264 -17.58 -21.62 17.66
N ARG A 265 -18.17 -21.37 18.83
CA ARG A 265 -17.51 -21.60 20.12
C ARG A 265 -17.28 -23.09 20.33
N ILE A 266 -16.25 -23.44 21.09
CA ILE A 266 -16.01 -24.82 21.50
C ILE A 266 -17.20 -25.32 22.33
N GLY A 267 -17.73 -26.49 21.96
CA GLY A 267 -18.95 -27.07 22.57
C GLY A 267 -20.25 -26.36 22.16
N GLY A 268 -20.18 -25.27 21.39
CA GLY A 268 -21.33 -24.55 20.88
C GLY A 268 -21.91 -25.20 19.62
N ARG A 269 -23.22 -25.00 19.40
CA ARG A 269 -23.93 -25.42 18.18
C ARG A 269 -24.39 -24.26 17.30
N THR A 270 -24.36 -23.04 17.84
CA THR A 270 -24.88 -21.85 17.16
C THR A 270 -23.73 -21.04 16.57
N PRO A 271 -23.58 -20.98 15.23
CA PRO A 271 -22.58 -20.14 14.61
C PRO A 271 -22.93 -18.66 14.77
N ARG A 272 -21.92 -17.83 15.03
CA ARG A 272 -22.04 -16.38 15.23
C ARG A 272 -21.38 -15.66 14.06
N ARG A 273 -22.09 -14.73 13.42
CA ARG A 273 -21.52 -13.91 12.34
C ARG A 273 -20.48 -12.96 12.90
N ILE A 274 -19.34 -12.87 12.25
CA ILE A 274 -18.26 -11.95 12.60
C ILE A 274 -17.85 -11.14 11.38
N ASP A 275 -17.53 -9.87 11.60
CA ASP A 275 -16.99 -9.02 10.56
C ASP A 275 -15.65 -8.43 11.01
N LEU A 276 -14.56 -9.00 10.53
CA LEU A 276 -13.19 -8.69 10.94
C LEU A 276 -12.29 -8.40 9.74
N ARG A 277 -11.31 -7.53 9.92
CA ARG A 277 -10.12 -7.48 9.06
C ARG A 277 -9.06 -8.39 9.65
N PHE A 278 -8.36 -9.15 8.80
CA PHE A 278 -7.26 -10.02 9.23
C PHE A 278 -5.93 -9.41 8.82
N VAL A 279 -5.00 -9.34 9.77
CA VAL A 279 -3.60 -9.01 9.53
C VAL A 279 -2.80 -10.16 10.12
N ALA A 280 -1.98 -10.83 9.33
CA ALA A 280 -1.14 -11.94 9.78
C ALA A 280 0.33 -11.53 9.66
N ALA A 281 1.17 -12.03 10.57
CA ALA A 281 2.62 -11.85 10.51
C ALA A 281 3.32 -13.19 10.71
N THR A 282 4.47 -13.36 10.06
CA THR A 282 5.35 -14.51 10.32
C THR A 282 6.79 -14.23 9.88
N ASN A 283 7.73 -14.92 10.53
CA ASN A 283 9.12 -15.02 10.10
C ASN A 283 9.41 -16.24 9.19
N ARG A 284 8.46 -17.17 9.05
CA ARG A 284 8.63 -18.41 8.29
C ARG A 284 8.33 -18.19 6.81
N ASP A 285 8.99 -18.98 5.97
CA ASP A 285 8.64 -19.10 4.56
C ASP A 285 7.41 -19.99 4.42
N LEU A 286 6.22 -19.38 4.33
CA LEU A 286 4.96 -20.11 4.22
C LEU A 286 4.87 -20.94 2.94
N GLU A 287 5.54 -20.57 1.85
CA GLU A 287 5.54 -21.36 0.62
C GLU A 287 6.30 -22.67 0.83
N ALA A 288 7.44 -22.62 1.52
CA ALA A 288 8.19 -23.80 1.91
C ALA A 288 7.43 -24.67 2.95
N GLU A 289 6.70 -24.06 3.90
CA GLU A 289 5.86 -24.79 4.85
C GLU A 289 4.65 -25.46 4.18
N VAL A 290 4.08 -24.84 3.15
CA VAL A 290 3.04 -25.44 2.30
C VAL A 290 3.59 -26.65 1.56
N ALA A 291 4.77 -26.53 0.94
CA ALA A 291 5.42 -27.64 0.25
C ALA A 291 5.72 -28.84 1.17
N ARG A 292 6.02 -28.57 2.45
CA ARG A 292 6.25 -29.58 3.49
C ARG A 292 4.97 -30.12 4.15
N GLY A 293 3.79 -29.61 3.79
CA GLY A 293 2.50 -30.01 4.36
C GLY A 293 2.27 -29.52 5.79
N ALA A 294 3.11 -28.62 6.31
CA ALA A 294 2.96 -28.01 7.63
C ALA A 294 2.01 -26.81 7.63
N PHE A 295 1.76 -26.23 6.45
CA PHE A 295 0.80 -25.15 6.26
C PHE A 295 -0.16 -25.46 5.11
N ARG A 296 -1.43 -25.09 5.25
CA ARG A 296 -2.43 -25.32 4.20
C ARG A 296 -2.34 -24.25 3.12
N GLN A 297 -2.30 -24.70 1.88
CA GLN A 297 -2.23 -23.85 0.71
C GLN A 297 -3.45 -22.92 0.57
N ASP A 298 -4.65 -23.42 0.87
CA ASP A 298 -5.90 -22.65 0.81
C ASP A 298 -5.90 -21.46 1.79
N LEU A 299 -5.45 -21.68 3.02
CA LEU A 299 -5.30 -20.64 4.03
C LEU A 299 -4.25 -19.60 3.61
N TYR A 300 -3.11 -20.04 3.05
CA TYR A 300 -2.06 -19.14 2.56
C TYR A 300 -2.62 -18.16 1.53
N PHE A 301 -3.31 -18.65 0.50
CA PHE A 301 -3.87 -17.79 -0.53
C PHE A 301 -4.94 -16.84 -0.01
N ARG A 302 -5.69 -17.22 1.03
CA ARG A 302 -6.72 -16.36 1.63
C ARG A 302 -6.12 -15.26 2.51
N LEU A 303 -5.01 -15.54 3.18
CA LEU A 303 -4.29 -14.57 4.00
C LEU A 303 -3.39 -13.65 3.17
N ASN A 304 -2.80 -14.17 2.09
CA ASN A 304 -1.92 -13.43 1.19
C ASN A 304 -2.71 -12.58 0.18
N GLY A 305 -3.55 -11.67 0.67
CA GLY A 305 -4.21 -10.67 -0.16
C GLY A 305 -3.27 -9.54 -0.56
N ILE A 306 -2.59 -8.96 0.43
CA ILE A 306 -1.50 -7.99 0.25
C ILE A 306 -0.32 -8.46 1.10
N SER A 307 0.85 -8.64 0.48
CA SER A 307 2.09 -8.96 1.18
C SER A 307 2.93 -7.71 1.42
N LEU A 308 3.39 -7.53 2.66
CA LEU A 308 4.30 -6.47 3.07
C LEU A 308 5.57 -7.11 3.65
N VAL A 309 6.70 -6.94 2.96
CA VAL A 309 7.99 -7.48 3.39
C VAL A 309 8.73 -6.42 4.20
N VAL A 310 8.98 -6.75 5.45
CA VAL A 310 9.68 -5.90 6.39
C VAL A 310 11.18 -6.20 6.31
N PRO A 311 12.02 -5.25 5.86
CA PRO A 311 13.44 -5.50 5.71
C PRO A 311 14.08 -5.74 7.08
N PRO A 312 15.09 -6.62 7.17
CA PRO A 312 15.79 -6.92 8.40
C PRO A 312 16.57 -5.70 8.90
N LEU A 313 16.90 -5.66 10.20
CA LEU A 313 17.58 -4.52 10.82
C LEU A 313 18.91 -4.16 10.14
N ARG A 314 19.59 -5.13 9.54
CA ARG A 314 20.85 -4.94 8.80
C ARG A 314 20.70 -4.21 7.46
N GLU A 315 19.48 -4.10 6.93
CA GLU A 315 19.15 -3.44 5.66
C GLU A 315 18.44 -2.08 5.88
N ARG A 316 18.47 -1.57 7.13
CA ARG A 316 17.83 -0.32 7.57
C ARG A 316 18.86 0.73 7.99
#